data_AF-A0A936CPS7-F1
#
_entry.id   AF-A0A936CPS7-F1
#
_cell.length_a   1.000
_cell.length_b   1.000
_cell.length_c   1.000
_cell.angle_alpha   90.00
_cell.angle_beta   90.00
_cell.angle_gamma   90.00
#
_symmetry.space_group_name_H-M   'P 1'
#
loop_
_entity.id
_entity.type
_entity.pdbx_description
1 polymer ?
#
loop_
_entity_poly.entity_id
_entity_poly.type
_entity_poly.pdbx_seq_one_letter_code
_entity_poly.pdbx_strand_id
1 'polypeptide(L)'
;MMKGLTDFLKSVNRPFVLAAPTGRAAKVISQRTKSKAYTIHKTIYSNQDIKEFKTENTDGTETFEYSLRNNQDQANTVYIIDEASMLSDMYSEGEFFRFGSVFYSKIC
;
A
#
# COMPACT_ATOMS: atom_id res chain seq x y z
N MET A 1 0.79 -17.03 -13.53
CA MET A 1 -0.55 -16.66 -13.02
C MET A 1 -0.77 -15.15 -13.06
N MET A 2 -0.05 -14.32 -12.28
CA MET A 2 -0.20 -12.84 -12.25
C MET A 2 -0.21 -12.16 -13.63
N LYS A 3 0.72 -12.54 -14.53
CA LYS A 3 0.79 -11.99 -15.90
C LYS A 3 -0.50 -12.22 -16.69
N GLY A 4 -1.10 -13.40 -16.59
CA GLY A 4 -2.34 -13.73 -17.31
C GLY A 4 -3.52 -12.87 -16.85
N LEU A 5 -3.64 -12.65 -15.54
CA LEU A 5 -4.66 -11.76 -14.98
C LEU A 5 -4.46 -10.32 -15.44
N THR A 6 -3.23 -9.80 -15.39
CA THR A 6 -2.95 -8.43 -15.84
C THR A 6 -3.17 -8.26 -17.33
N ASP A 7 -2.84 -9.28 -18.14
CA ASP A 7 -3.06 -9.24 -19.59
C ASP A 7 -4.55 -9.28 -19.92
N PHE A 8 -5.33 -10.06 -19.18
CA PHE A 8 -6.79 -10.07 -19.29
C PHE A 8 -7.41 -8.72 -18.90
N LEU A 9 -6.99 -8.12 -17.78
CA LEU A 9 -7.50 -6.80 -17.37
C LEU A 9 -7.18 -5.73 -18.41
N LYS A 10 -5.99 -5.80 -19.03
CA LYS A 10 -5.65 -4.95 -20.18
C LYS A 10 -6.55 -5.19 -21.37
N SER A 11 -6.84 -6.44 -21.73
CA SER A 11 -7.66 -6.75 -22.91
C SER A 11 -9.11 -6.28 -22.77
N VAL A 12 -9.64 -6.24 -21.55
CA VAL A 12 -10.98 -5.69 -21.26
C VAL A 12 -10.98 -4.21 -20.90
N ASN A 13 -9.84 -3.51 -21.06
CA ASN A 13 -9.65 -2.09 -20.71
C ASN A 13 -10.08 -1.75 -19.27
N ARG A 14 -9.84 -2.67 -18.33
CA ARG A 14 -10.13 -2.43 -16.91
C ARG A 14 -8.87 -1.91 -16.21
N PRO A 15 -8.91 -0.72 -15.58
CA PRO A 15 -7.77 -0.20 -14.83
C PRO A 15 -7.41 -1.13 -13.67
N PHE A 16 -6.12 -1.21 -13.37
CA PHE A 16 -5.64 -1.97 -12.22
C PHE A 16 -4.38 -1.37 -11.63
N VAL A 17 -4.18 -1.60 -10.33
CA VAL A 17 -2.99 -1.21 -9.57
C VAL A 17 -2.36 -2.47 -8.99
N LEU A 18 -1.06 -2.62 -9.18
CA LEU A 18 -0.28 -3.71 -8.59
C LEU A 18 0.47 -3.19 -7.36
N ALA A 19 0.31 -3.85 -6.22
CA ALA A 19 1.06 -3.51 -5.02
C ALA A 19 1.57 -4.75 -4.28
N ALA A 20 2.62 -4.56 -3.49
CA ALA A 20 3.16 -5.58 -2.60
C ALA A 20 3.70 -4.96 -1.30
N PRO A 21 3.84 -5.71 -0.21
CA PRO A 21 4.31 -5.20 1.08
C PRO A 21 5.74 -4.63 1.00
N THR A 22 6.61 -5.25 0.20
CA THR A 22 8.03 -4.88 0.08
C THR A 22 8.40 -4.37 -1.31
N GLY A 23 9.40 -3.48 -1.37
CA GLY A 23 9.90 -2.95 -2.64
C GLY A 23 10.49 -4.03 -3.55
N ARG A 24 11.09 -5.09 -2.97
CA ARG A 24 11.61 -6.24 -3.72
C ARG A 24 10.48 -7.02 -4.39
N ALA A 25 9.40 -7.33 -3.65
CA ALA A 25 8.24 -8.02 -4.21
C ALA A 25 7.58 -7.20 -5.33
N ALA A 26 7.37 -5.90 -5.11
CA ALA A 26 6.85 -4.98 -6.12
C ALA A 26 7.71 -4.99 -7.40
N LYS A 27 9.05 -4.97 -7.26
CA LYS A 27 9.98 -5.04 -8.41
C LYS A 27 9.84 -6.35 -9.18
N VAL A 28 9.73 -7.48 -8.50
CA VAL A 28 9.56 -8.80 -9.13
C VAL A 28 8.24 -8.85 -9.92
N ILE A 29 7.13 -8.40 -9.33
CA ILE A 29 5.82 -8.36 -10.01
C ILE A 29 5.87 -7.46 -11.24
N SER A 30 6.47 -6.28 -11.12
CA SER A 30 6.64 -5.35 -12.24
C SER A 30 7.42 -5.97 -13.40
N GLN A 31 8.53 -6.65 -13.10
CA GLN A 31 9.34 -7.33 -14.11
C GLN A 31 8.59 -8.47 -14.82
N ARG A 32 7.79 -9.26 -14.07
CA ARG A 32 7.03 -10.40 -14.61
C ARG A 32 5.80 -9.97 -15.41
N THR A 33 5.11 -8.92 -15.00
CA THR A 33 3.85 -8.45 -15.62
C THR A 33 4.07 -7.33 -16.64
N LYS A 34 5.30 -6.79 -16.73
CA LYS A 34 5.63 -5.60 -17.53
C LYS A 34 4.70 -4.42 -17.26
N SER A 35 4.23 -4.31 -16.01
CA SER A 35 3.29 -3.30 -15.55
C SER A 35 3.84 -2.65 -14.29
N LYS A 36 3.56 -1.36 -14.07
CA LYS A 36 4.07 -0.68 -12.88
C LYS A 36 3.47 -1.32 -11.62
N ALA A 37 4.32 -1.54 -10.61
CA ALA A 37 3.92 -2.03 -9.30
C ALA A 37 4.63 -1.20 -8.22
N TYR A 38 3.94 -0.98 -7.11
CA TYR A 38 4.43 -0.15 -6.00
C TYR A 38 4.37 -0.91 -4.67
N THR A 39 4.97 -0.33 -3.63
CA THR A 39 4.71 -0.85 -2.29
C THR A 39 3.30 -0.46 -1.86
N ILE A 40 2.67 -1.26 -1.01
CA ILE A 40 1.39 -0.94 -0.39
C ILE A 40 1.44 0.45 0.26
N HIS A 41 2.53 0.73 0.99
CA HIS A 41 2.80 2.04 1.58
C HIS A 41 2.69 3.19 0.58
N LYS A 42 3.37 3.08 -0.56
CA LYS A 42 3.36 4.13 -1.60
C LYS A 42 1.99 4.25 -2.30
N THR A 43 1.21 3.17 -2.31
CA THR A 43 -0.13 3.17 -2.91
C THR A 43 -1.13 3.93 -2.04
N ILE A 44 -1.10 3.73 -0.72
CA ILE A 44 -2.13 4.20 0.21
C ILE A 44 -1.76 5.46 1.01
N TYR A 45 -0.47 5.72 1.22
CA TYR A 45 -0.01 6.85 2.02
C TYR A 45 0.53 7.97 1.15
N SER A 46 0.29 9.21 1.57
CA SER A 46 0.87 10.41 1.00
C SER A 46 2.28 10.60 1.56
N ASN A 47 3.25 10.81 0.67
CA ASN A 47 4.61 11.19 1.07
C ASN A 47 4.71 12.68 1.51
N GLN A 48 3.64 13.46 1.34
CA GLN A 48 3.66 14.92 1.55
C GLN A 48 3.31 15.32 2.99
N ASP A 49 2.61 14.45 3.73
CA ASP A 49 2.04 14.79 5.03
C ASP A 49 2.49 13.78 6.08
N ILE A 50 3.81 13.71 6.29
CA ILE A 50 4.35 13.09 7.49
C ILE A 50 4.15 14.10 8.61
N LYS A 51 3.13 13.89 9.45
CA LYS A 51 2.93 14.71 10.65
C LYS A 51 3.74 14.09 11.78
N GLU A 52 4.74 14.82 12.24
CA GLU A 52 5.44 14.52 13.48
C GLU A 52 4.48 14.75 14.64
N PHE A 53 4.05 13.67 15.30
CA PHE A 53 3.38 13.78 16.57
C PHE A 53 4.40 13.46 17.67
N LYS A 54 4.74 14.48 18.47
CA LYS A 54 5.41 14.28 19.75
C LYS A 54 4.34 13.95 20.77
N THR A 55 4.29 12.69 21.19
CA THR A 55 3.48 12.32 22.34
C THR A 55 4.15 12.92 23.58
N GLU A 56 3.49 13.84 24.27
CA GLU A 56 4.06 14.61 25.39
C GLU A 56 4.39 13.76 26.65
N ASN A 57 4.32 12.42 26.58
CA ASN A 57 4.46 11.53 27.73
C ASN A 57 5.35 10.30 27.50
N THR A 58 6.17 10.27 26.46
CA THR A 58 7.17 9.20 26.27
C THR A 58 8.50 9.79 25.85
N ASP A 59 9.54 9.45 26.62
CA ASP A 59 10.93 9.85 26.37
C ASP A 59 11.33 9.62 24.91
N GLY A 60 11.44 10.71 24.15
CA GLY A 60 12.25 10.79 22.93
C GLY A 60 11.81 9.98 21.70
N THR A 61 10.64 9.36 21.67
CA THR A 61 10.20 8.55 20.52
C THR A 61 9.32 9.37 19.57
N GLU A 62 9.93 9.85 18.49
CA GLU A 62 9.24 10.54 17.38
C GLU A 62 8.35 9.54 16.63
N THR A 63 7.02 9.66 16.80
CA THR A 63 6.05 8.83 16.08
C THR A 63 5.68 9.52 14.78
N PHE A 64 5.96 8.87 13.64
CA PHE A 64 5.56 9.36 12.32
C PHE A 64 4.21 8.78 11.92
N GLU A 65 3.19 9.64 11.79
CA GLU A 65 1.90 9.27 11.21
C GLU A 65 1.88 9.70 9.74
N TYR A 66 1.64 8.73 8.84
CA TYR A 66 1.46 9.00 7.42
C TYR A 66 0.01 9.34 7.15
N SER A 67 -0.24 10.49 6.53
CA SER A 67 -1.59 10.78 6.05
C SER A 67 -1.93 9.89 4.85
N LEU A 68 -3.19 9.49 4.78
CA LEU A 68 -3.70 8.72 3.64
C LEU A 68 -3.68 9.57 2.36
N ARG A 69 -3.34 8.93 1.25
CA ARG A 69 -3.48 9.51 -0.08
C ARG A 69 -4.94 9.53 -0.47
N ASN A 70 -5.40 10.64 -1.05
CA ASN A 70 -6.74 10.69 -1.65
C ASN A 70 -6.81 9.74 -2.86
N ASN A 71 -7.82 8.87 -2.88
CA ASN A 71 -8.03 7.95 -4.00
C ASN A 71 -8.59 8.71 -5.21
N GLN A 72 -7.76 8.85 -6.25
CA GLN A 72 -8.13 9.48 -7.52
C GLN A 72 -8.30 8.46 -8.67
N ASP A 73 -8.18 7.17 -8.36
CA ASP A 73 -8.32 6.11 -9.34
C ASP A 73 -9.80 5.95 -9.74
N GLN A 74 -10.04 5.37 -10.91
CA GLN A 74 -11.41 5.14 -11.40
C GLN A 74 -12.14 4.15 -10.49
N ALA A 75 -13.46 4.32 -10.29
CA ALA A 75 -14.25 3.47 -9.39
C ALA A 75 -14.20 1.96 -9.73
N ASN A 76 -13.93 1.60 -10.98
CA ASN A 76 -13.83 0.21 -11.44
C ASN A 76 -12.40 -0.36 -11.39
N THR A 77 -11.45 0.38 -10.81
CA THR A 77 -10.03 -0.02 -10.70
C THR A 77 -9.88 -1.25 -9.81
N VAL A 78 -9.10 -2.23 -10.27
CA VAL A 78 -8.80 -3.45 -9.51
C VAL A 78 -7.46 -3.31 -8.81
N TYR A 79 -7.44 -3.41 -7.48
CA TYR A 79 -6.20 -3.49 -6.72
C TYR A 79 -5.78 -4.95 -6.56
N ILE A 80 -4.57 -5.28 -6.99
CA ILE A 80 -4.00 -6.61 -6.87
C ILE A 80 -2.81 -6.52 -5.92
N ILE A 81 -2.97 -7.16 -4.77
CA ILE A 81 -2.00 -7.16 -3.69
C ILE A 81 -1.33 -8.53 -3.61
N ASP A 82 -0.03 -8.58 -3.84
CA ASP A 82 0.76 -9.79 -3.64
C ASP A 82 1.22 -9.90 -2.19
N GLU A 83 1.47 -11.11 -1.69
CA GLU A 83 1.90 -11.37 -0.30
C GLU A 83 1.00 -10.70 0.76
N ALA A 84 -0.32 -10.77 0.54
CA ALA A 84 -1.32 -10.19 1.45
C ALA A 84 -1.26 -10.77 2.88
N SER A 85 -0.64 -11.94 3.07
CA SER A 85 -0.38 -12.52 4.40
C SER A 85 0.53 -11.66 5.28
N MET A 86 1.31 -10.75 4.69
CA MET A 86 2.14 -9.79 5.44
C MET A 86 1.34 -8.59 5.95
N LEU A 87 0.08 -8.46 5.55
CA LEU A 87 -0.81 -7.43 6.07
C LEU A 87 -1.38 -7.91 7.40
N SER A 88 -1.10 -7.14 8.45
CA SER A 88 -1.61 -7.38 9.78
C SER A 88 -2.85 -6.52 9.99
N ASP A 89 -3.95 -7.12 10.47
CA ASP A 89 -5.11 -6.39 11.01
C ASP A 89 -4.80 -5.74 12.37
N MET A 90 -3.71 -6.15 13.02
CA MET A 90 -3.32 -5.65 14.33
C MET A 90 -2.55 -4.35 14.20
N TYR A 91 -2.93 -3.35 15.01
CA TYR A 91 -2.10 -2.19 15.30
C TYR A 91 -0.76 -2.68 15.86
N SER A 92 0.30 -2.56 15.06
CA SER A 92 1.65 -2.63 15.61
C SER A 92 1.94 -1.26 16.23
N GLU A 93 1.83 -1.15 17.55
CA GLU A 93 2.48 -0.08 18.31
C GLU A 93 3.98 -0.38 18.43
N GLY A 94 4.64 -0.55 17.28
CA GLY A 94 6.09 -0.63 17.22
C GLY A 94 6.64 0.79 17.14
N GLU A 95 7.52 1.13 18.09
CA GLU A 95 8.02 2.46 18.50
C GLU A 95 8.44 3.50 17.43
N PHE A 96 8.33 3.21 16.14
CA PHE A 96 8.72 4.14 15.07
C PHE A 96 7.70 4.29 13.94
N PHE A 97 6.74 3.36 13.77
CA PHE A 97 5.81 3.43 12.64
C PHE A 97 4.45 2.75 12.89
N ARG A 98 3.35 3.48 12.63
CA ARG A 98 1.97 2.98 12.68
C ARG A 98 1.47 2.57 11.29
N PHE A 99 1.29 1.27 11.03
CA PHE A 99 0.89 0.76 9.69
C PHE A 99 -0.30 -0.23 9.64
N GLY A 100 -0.80 -0.76 10.76
CA GLY A 100 -1.66 -1.97 10.76
C GLY A 100 -3.14 -1.80 10.41
N SER A 101 -3.86 -0.82 10.97
CA SER A 101 -5.34 -0.81 10.90
C SER A 101 -5.95 -0.16 9.65
N VAL A 102 -5.17 0.61 8.90
CA VAL A 102 -5.74 1.56 7.92
C VAL A 102 -5.97 0.93 6.55
N PHE A 103 -5.38 -0.23 6.28
CA PHE A 103 -5.47 -0.89 4.98
C PHE A 103 -6.84 -1.54 4.74
N TYR A 104 -7.31 -2.39 5.67
CA TYR A 104 -8.55 -3.15 5.49
C TYR A 104 -9.82 -2.30 5.60
N SER A 105 -9.81 -1.26 6.44
CA SER A 105 -11.00 -0.44 6.68
C SER A 105 -11.40 0.46 5.50
N LYS A 106 -10.56 0.63 4.47
CA LYS A 106 -10.76 1.66 3.43
C LYS A 106 -10.61 1.19 1.98
N ILE A 107 -10.49 -0.12 1.75
CA ILE A 107 -10.54 -0.73 0.40
C ILE A 107 -11.98 -1.06 -0.02
N CYS A 108 -12.94 -0.98 0.89
CA CYS A 108 -14.38 -1.07 0.60
C CYS A 108 -15.00 0.29 0.29
#